data_AF-A0AAE1ML49-F1
#
_entry.id   AF-A0AAE1ML49-F1
#
_cell.length_a   1.000
_cell.length_b   1.000
_cell.length_c   1.000
_cell.angle_alpha   90.00
_cell.angle_beta   90.00
_cell.angle_gamma   90.00
#
_symmetry.space_group_name_H-M   'P 1'
#
loop_
_entity.id
_entity.type
_entity.pdbx_description
1 polymer ?
#
loop_
_entity_poly.entity_id
_entity_poly.type
_entity_poly.pdbx_seq_one_letter_code
_entity_poly.pdbx_strand_id
1 'polypeptide(L)'
;MANTVRQRFLDILRAIKPEFLEDETKIPKDVTWAKVRLQKDTHSCGLHVISWLQQWDGSEHEANGCIMPHYTDEDLRELKVGFLWWLVNHPRNNHCQKVKALMEDYHKRLKIH
;
A
#
# COMPACT_ATOMS: atom_id res chain seq x y z
N MET A 1 18.33 -6.31 -9.63
CA MET A 1 17.54 -5.63 -8.57
C MET A 1 16.02 -5.80 -8.71
N ALA A 2 15.44 -6.00 -9.90
CA ALA A 2 13.99 -6.23 -10.06
C ALA A 2 13.47 -7.55 -9.44
N ASN A 3 14.29 -8.61 -9.44
CA ASN A 3 13.91 -9.92 -8.90
C ASN A 3 13.60 -9.92 -7.39
N THR A 4 14.22 -9.03 -6.61
CA THR A 4 13.99 -8.98 -5.15
C THR A 4 12.68 -8.29 -4.77
N VAL A 5 12.21 -7.34 -5.59
CA VAL A 5 10.93 -6.64 -5.33
C VAL A 5 9.75 -7.53 -5.71
N ARG A 6 9.83 -8.18 -6.88
CA ARG A 6 8.83 -9.17 -7.30
C ARG A 6 8.69 -10.29 -6.27
N GLN A 7 9.82 -10.82 -5.78
CA GLN A 7 9.77 -11.90 -4.79
C GLN A 7 9.09 -11.46 -3.50
N ARG A 8 9.41 -10.27 -2.98
CA ARG A 8 8.77 -9.73 -1.76
C ARG A 8 7.28 -9.47 -1.95
N PHE A 9 6.86 -9.01 -3.12
CA PHE A 9 5.44 -8.83 -3.42
C PHE A 9 4.70 -10.18 -3.45
N LEU A 10 5.29 -11.20 -4.07
CA LEU A 10 4.74 -12.56 -4.05
C LEU A 10 4.69 -13.14 -2.63
N ASP A 11 5.68 -12.86 -1.79
CA ASP A 11 5.69 -13.31 -0.39
C ASP A 11 4.58 -12.63 0.43
N ILE A 12 4.30 -11.34 0.18
CA ILE A 12 3.17 -10.62 0.77
C ILE A 12 1.85 -11.20 0.27
N LEU A 13 1.71 -11.43 -1.04
CA LEU A 13 0.51 -12.05 -1.61
C LEU A 13 0.25 -13.45 -1.05
N ARG A 14 1.29 -14.27 -0.86
CA ARG A 14 1.19 -15.61 -0.23
C ARG A 14 0.64 -15.53 1.18
N ALA A 15 1.02 -14.50 1.92
CA ALA A 15 0.59 -14.33 3.31
C ALA A 15 -0.86 -13.81 3.41
N ILE A 16 -1.34 -13.03 2.43
CA ILE A 16 -2.63 -12.33 2.52
C ILE A 16 -3.73 -13.06 1.74
N LYS A 17 -3.41 -13.68 0.61
CA LYS A 17 -4.35 -14.37 -0.29
C LYS A 17 -3.67 -15.56 -0.99
N PRO A 18 -3.38 -16.65 -0.26
CA PRO A 18 -2.67 -17.82 -0.80
C PRO A 18 -3.37 -18.45 -2.03
N GLU A 19 -4.69 -18.32 -2.13
CA GLU A 19 -5.50 -18.82 -3.25
C GLU A 19 -5.14 -18.22 -4.63
N PHE A 20 -4.49 -17.04 -4.68
CA PHE A 20 -4.06 -16.42 -5.93
C PHE A 20 -2.73 -16.97 -6.49
N LEU A 21 -2.05 -17.85 -5.75
CA LEU A 21 -0.69 -18.32 -6.08
C LEU A 21 -0.62 -19.80 -6.42
N GLU A 22 -1.74 -20.51 -6.38
CA GLU A 22 -1.74 -21.96 -6.57
C GLU A 22 -1.45 -22.38 -8.02
N ASP A 23 -1.49 -21.48 -9.01
CA ASP A 23 -1.22 -21.90 -10.39
C ASP A 23 -0.94 -20.74 -11.35
N GLU A 24 0.30 -20.22 -11.39
CA GLU A 24 0.72 -19.22 -12.41
C GLU A 24 0.47 -19.74 -13.85
N THR A 25 0.40 -21.07 -14.05
CA THR A 25 0.10 -21.70 -15.34
C THR A 25 -1.39 -21.80 -15.70
N LYS A 26 -2.30 -21.50 -14.76
CA LYS A 26 -3.75 -21.37 -15.03
C LYS A 26 -4.24 -19.93 -15.11
N ILE A 27 -3.35 -18.94 -15.04
CA ILE A 27 -3.74 -17.55 -15.28
C ILE A 27 -4.36 -17.50 -16.70
N PRO A 28 -5.69 -17.27 -16.82
CA PRO A 28 -6.37 -17.33 -18.10
C PRO A 28 -5.72 -16.34 -19.08
N LYS A 29 -5.63 -16.67 -20.38
CA LYS A 29 -5.06 -15.74 -21.39
C LYS A 29 -5.85 -14.43 -21.47
N ASP A 30 -7.06 -14.47 -20.97
CA ASP A 30 -8.04 -13.45 -20.67
C ASP A 30 -7.78 -12.82 -19.29
N VAL A 31 -6.52 -12.45 -19.00
CA VAL A 31 -6.23 -11.51 -17.91
C VAL A 31 -6.88 -10.17 -18.25
N THR A 32 -8.06 -9.94 -17.69
CA THR A 32 -8.71 -8.64 -17.74
C THR A 32 -7.93 -7.71 -16.82
N TRP A 33 -7.16 -6.80 -17.40
CA TRP A 33 -6.51 -5.76 -16.62
C TRP A 33 -7.59 -4.89 -15.99
N ALA A 34 -7.65 -4.95 -14.65
CA ALA A 34 -8.49 -4.07 -13.86
C ALA A 34 -8.30 -2.62 -14.30
N LYS A 35 -9.40 -1.94 -14.62
CA LYS A 35 -9.34 -0.51 -14.90
C LYS A 35 -9.10 0.20 -13.58
N VAL A 36 -7.93 0.83 -13.47
CA VAL A 36 -7.48 1.57 -12.30
C VAL A 36 -7.12 2.99 -12.70
N ARG A 37 -7.23 3.92 -11.76
CA ARG A 37 -6.81 5.31 -11.99
C ARG A 37 -5.28 5.39 -12.09
N LEU A 38 -4.81 6.19 -13.04
CA LEU A 38 -3.40 6.54 -13.14
C LEU A 38 -3.03 7.48 -12.00
N GLN A 39 -2.03 7.06 -11.25
CA GLN A 39 -1.42 7.88 -10.22
C GLN A 39 -0.47 8.91 -10.86
N LYS A 40 -0.44 10.13 -10.32
CA LYS A 40 0.43 11.20 -10.80
C LYS A 40 1.86 11.11 -10.25
N ASP A 41 2.01 10.71 -8.99
CA ASP A 41 3.30 10.53 -8.34
C ASP A 41 3.74 9.06 -8.34
N THR A 42 5.04 8.79 -8.28
CA THR A 42 5.55 7.40 -8.26
C THR A 42 5.75 6.85 -6.85
N HIS A 43 5.61 7.68 -5.81
CA HIS A 43 5.96 7.33 -4.44
C HIS A 43 4.78 6.78 -3.62
N SER A 44 3.54 7.09 -4.02
CA SER A 44 2.34 6.67 -3.30
C SER A 44 1.72 5.38 -3.87
N CYS A 45 2.37 4.72 -4.83
CA CYS A 45 1.82 3.53 -5.50
C CYS A 45 1.53 2.39 -4.52
N GLY A 46 2.38 2.21 -3.51
CA GLY A 46 2.14 1.28 -2.42
C GLY A 46 0.91 1.65 -1.58
N LEU A 47 0.64 2.94 -1.37
CA LEU A 47 -0.54 3.41 -0.64
C LEU A 47 -1.82 3.12 -1.42
N HIS A 48 -1.83 3.39 -2.74
CA HIS A 48 -2.96 3.06 -3.61
C HIS A 48 -3.28 1.56 -3.57
N VAL A 49 -2.26 0.70 -3.76
CA VAL A 49 -2.46 -0.75 -3.78
C VAL A 49 -2.94 -1.29 -2.44
N ILE A 50 -2.29 -0.92 -1.32
CA ILE A 50 -2.65 -1.47 -0.01
C ILE A 50 -4.04 -0.98 0.41
N SER A 51 -4.34 0.30 0.22
CA SER A 51 -5.64 0.88 0.61
C SER A 51 -6.77 0.29 -0.23
N TRP A 52 -6.53 0.05 -1.51
CA TRP A 52 -7.48 -0.65 -2.36
C TRP A 52 -7.70 -2.09 -1.89
N LEU A 53 -6.64 -2.87 -1.68
CA LEU A 53 -6.75 -4.26 -1.21
C LEU A 53 -7.48 -4.40 0.13
N GLN A 54 -7.42 -3.39 1.01
CA GLN A 54 -8.14 -3.39 2.28
C GLN A 54 -9.66 -3.22 2.11
N GLN A 55 -10.08 -2.54 1.06
CA GLN A 55 -11.49 -2.22 0.79
C GLN A 55 -12.08 -3.10 -0.31
N TRP A 56 -11.24 -3.85 -1.03
CA TRP A 56 -11.65 -4.61 -2.19
C TRP A 56 -12.56 -5.79 -1.80
N ASP A 57 -13.80 -5.70 -2.27
CA ASP A 57 -14.84 -6.72 -2.12
C ASP A 57 -15.27 -7.33 -3.47
N GLY A 58 -14.60 -6.95 -4.57
CA GLY A 58 -14.93 -7.36 -5.93
C GLY A 58 -15.86 -6.42 -6.69
N SER A 59 -16.39 -5.37 -6.05
CA SER A 59 -17.31 -4.42 -6.68
C SER A 59 -16.61 -3.32 -7.50
N GLU A 60 -17.32 -2.78 -8.48
CA GLU A 60 -16.88 -1.59 -9.22
C GLU A 60 -17.15 -0.33 -8.39
N HIS A 61 -16.16 0.55 -8.27
CA HIS A 61 -16.31 1.81 -7.54
C HIS A 61 -16.86 2.94 -8.41
N GLU A 62 -16.78 2.81 -9.74
CA GLU A 62 -17.25 3.82 -10.68
C GLU A 62 -18.00 3.19 -11.85
N ALA A 63 -18.99 3.91 -12.39
CA ALA A 63 -19.80 3.48 -13.53
C ALA A 63 -19.02 3.21 -14.83
N ASN A 64 -17.72 3.53 -14.87
CA ASN A 64 -16.84 3.30 -16.01
C ASN A 64 -16.06 1.98 -15.91
N GLY A 65 -16.37 1.12 -14.92
CA GLY A 65 -15.67 -0.13 -14.63
C GLY A 65 -14.39 0.04 -13.80
N CYS A 66 -14.12 1.22 -13.24
CA CYS A 66 -12.97 1.42 -12.38
C CYS A 66 -13.20 0.75 -11.03
N ILE A 67 -12.33 -0.18 -10.68
CA ILE A 67 -12.44 -0.97 -9.44
C ILE A 67 -11.62 -0.39 -8.29
N MET A 68 -10.82 0.66 -8.54
CA MET A 68 -10.05 1.34 -7.51
C MET A 68 -10.74 2.67 -7.16
N PRO A 69 -10.91 3.00 -5.87
CA PRO A 69 -11.44 4.28 -5.45
C PRO A 69 -10.52 5.44 -5.84
N HIS A 70 -11.10 6.62 -5.98
CA HIS A 70 -10.36 7.86 -6.19
C HIS A 70 -9.87 8.41 -4.85
N TYR A 71 -8.56 8.52 -4.69
CA TYR A 71 -7.93 9.18 -3.55
C TYR A 71 -7.52 10.60 -3.93
N THR A 72 -7.97 11.58 -3.15
CA THR A 72 -7.46 12.95 -3.21
C THR A 72 -6.08 13.03 -2.56
N ASP A 73 -5.36 14.15 -2.77
CA ASP A 73 -4.07 14.38 -2.11
C ASP A 73 -4.19 14.37 -0.58
N GLU A 74 -5.34 14.80 -0.06
CA GLU A 74 -5.65 14.74 1.38
C GLU A 74 -5.80 13.29 1.85
N ASP A 75 -6.59 12.48 1.13
CA ASP A 75 -6.75 11.06 1.46
C ASP A 75 -5.41 10.34 1.46
N LEU A 76 -4.56 10.60 0.45
CA LEU A 76 -3.22 10.02 0.36
C LEU A 76 -2.33 10.45 1.53
N ARG A 77 -2.45 11.70 1.98
CA ARG A 77 -1.71 12.21 3.15
C ARG A 77 -2.16 11.51 4.42
N GLU A 78 -3.46 11.39 4.64
CA GLU A 78 -4.02 10.70 5.82
C GLU A 78 -3.64 9.22 5.83
N LEU A 79 -3.78 8.53 4.71
CA LEU A 79 -3.35 7.14 4.54
C LEU A 79 -1.87 7.00 4.86
N LYS A 80 -1.01 7.86 4.30
CA LYS A 80 0.43 7.83 4.55
C LYS A 80 0.77 7.98 6.03
N VAL A 81 0.14 8.92 6.72
CA VAL A 81 0.33 9.12 8.17
C VAL A 81 -0.15 7.89 8.95
N GLY A 82 -1.32 7.35 8.58
CA GLY A 82 -1.88 6.14 9.19
C GLY A 82 -0.96 4.92 9.05
N PHE A 83 -0.45 4.66 7.85
CA PHE A 83 0.49 3.55 7.60
C PHE A 83 1.81 3.73 8.33
N LEU A 84 2.38 4.94 8.34
CA LEU A 84 3.60 5.22 9.09
C LEU A 84 3.37 5.03 10.59
N TRP A 85 2.26 5.52 11.13
CA TRP A 85 1.90 5.33 12.52
C TRP A 85 1.76 3.84 12.87
N TRP A 86 1.05 3.08 12.04
CA TRP A 86 0.90 1.64 12.21
C TRP A 86 2.25 0.92 12.17
N LEU A 87 3.13 1.22 11.20
CA LEU A 87 4.47 0.64 11.09
C LEU A 87 5.33 0.94 12.31
N VAL A 88 5.32 2.18 12.79
CA VAL A 88 6.06 2.59 13.98
C VAL A 88 5.57 1.85 15.22
N ASN A 89 4.26 1.69 15.38
CA ASN A 89 3.65 1.07 16.56
C ASN A 89 3.44 -0.44 16.44
N HIS A 90 3.81 -1.06 15.31
CA HIS A 90 3.60 -2.49 15.11
C HIS A 90 4.33 -3.31 16.21
N PRO A 91 3.71 -4.33 16.83
CA PRO A 91 4.32 -5.08 17.94
C PRO A 91 5.67 -5.75 17.60
N ARG A 92 5.91 -6.02 16.32
CA ARG A 92 7.17 -6.59 15.82
C ARG A 92 8.23 -5.54 15.44
N ASN A 93 7.93 -4.25 15.59
CA ASN A 93 8.91 -3.20 15.36
C ASN A 93 9.81 -3.01 16.59
N ASN A 94 10.94 -3.71 16.60
CA ASN A 94 11.98 -3.60 17.63
C ASN A 94 12.66 -2.21 17.68
N HIS A 95 12.40 -1.34 16.72
CA HIS A 95 12.94 0.02 16.65
C HIS A 95 11.92 1.11 16.96
N CYS A 96 10.69 0.75 17.37
CA CYS A 96 9.61 1.69 17.68
C CYS A 96 10.05 2.88 18.55
N GLN A 97 10.71 2.62 19.69
CA GLN A 97 11.16 3.67 20.61
C GLN A 97 12.18 4.62 19.97
N LYS A 98 13.12 4.07 19.19
CA LYS A 98 14.13 4.86 18.48
C LYS A 98 13.48 5.78 17.43
N VAL A 99 12.50 5.27 16.68
CA VAL A 99 11.79 6.06 15.67
C VAL A 99 10.97 7.17 16.32
N LYS A 100 10.26 6.88 17.42
CA LYS A 100 9.51 7.88 18.19
C LYS A 100 10.42 9.00 18.71
N ALA A 101 11.59 8.66 19.27
CA ALA A 101 12.55 9.65 19.73
C ALA A 101 13.06 10.55 18.58
N LEU A 102 13.32 9.98 17.39
CA LEU A 102 13.71 10.77 16.21
C LEU A 102 12.61 11.72 15.74
N MET A 103 11.34 11.28 15.80
CA MET A 103 10.18 12.12 15.46
C MET A 103 10.01 13.28 16.45
N GLU A 104 10.16 13.02 17.75
CA GLU A 104 10.13 14.07 18.78
C GLU A 104 11.25 15.09 18.61
N ASP A 105 12.48 14.64 18.33
CA ASP A 105 13.64 15.49 18.09
C ASP A 105 13.45 16.35 16.83
N TYR A 106 12.91 15.76 15.75
CA TYR A 106 12.56 16.51 14.55
C TYR A 106 11.48 17.58 14.81
N HIS A 107 10.43 17.24 15.57
CA HIS A 107 9.38 18.19 15.95
C HIS A 107 9.90 19.34 16.80
N LYS A 108 10.82 19.06 17.73
CA LYS A 108 11.50 20.10 18.52
C LYS A 108 12.30 21.04 17.62
N ARG A 109 13.05 20.52 16.64
CA ARG A 109 13.81 21.34 15.69
C ARG A 109 12.92 22.24 14.82
N LEU A 110 11.75 21.75 14.40
CA LEU A 110 10.80 22.55 13.61
C LEU A 110 10.15 23.70 14.41
N LYS A 111 10.07 23.59 15.74
CA LYS A 111 9.50 24.63 16.61
C LYS A 111 10.51 25.71 17.03
N ILE A 112 11.78 25.55 16.67
CA ILE A 112 12.86 26.50 16.97
C ILE A 112 13.08 27.48 15.79
N HIS A 113 12.30 27.34 14.72
CA HIS A 113 12.17 28.27 13.60
C HIS A 113 10.74 28.78 13.49
#